data_AF-A0A812T7C4-F1
#
_entry.id   AF-A0A812T7C4-F1
#
_cell.length_a   1.000
_cell.length_b   1.000
_cell.length_c   1.000
_cell.angle_alpha   90.00
_cell.angle_beta   90.00
_cell.angle_gamma   90.00
#
_symmetry.space_group_name_H-M   'P 1'
#
loop_
_entity.id
_entity.type
_entity.pdbx_description
1 polymer ?
#
loop_
_entity_poly.entity_id
_entity_poly.type
_entity_poly.pdbx_seq_one_letter_code
_entity_poly.pdbx_strand_id
1 'polypeptide(L)'
;HDVVLVDTAGRMQDNEPLMRALAKLVAINTPDLVLFVGEALVGNDAIDQVTKFNRSLVDLSADPRNPRGIDGMLLTKYDTVDDKVGAALSMVYVT
;
A
#
# COMPACT_ATOMS: atom_id res chain seq x y z
N HIS A 1 19.23 -17.05 5.57
CA HIS A 1 18.55 -15.81 5.99
C HIS A 1 17.12 -16.17 6.32
N ASP A 2 16.57 -15.58 7.37
CA ASP A 2 15.24 -15.93 7.87
C ASP A 2 14.14 -15.01 7.32
N VAL A 3 14.51 -13.84 6.81
CA VAL A 3 13.60 -12.83 6.24
C VAL A 3 14.23 -12.19 5.01
N VAL A 4 13.39 -11.81 4.04
CA VAL A 4 13.74 -10.97 2.89
C VAL A 4 12.83 -9.75 2.88
N LEU A 5 13.41 -8.56 2.80
CA LEU A 5 12.68 -7.30 2.61
C LEU A 5 12.85 -6.84 1.16
N VAL A 6 11.73 -6.72 0.45
CA VAL A 6 11.71 -6.25 -0.94
C VAL A 6 11.34 -4.76 -0.96
N ASP A 7 12.33 -3.91 -1.20
CA ASP A 7 12.09 -2.48 -1.42
C ASP A 7 11.67 -2.24 -2.88
N THR A 8 10.69 -1.36 -3.09
CA THR A 8 10.14 -1.07 -4.40
C THR A 8 10.10 0.44 -4.64
N ALA A 9 10.30 0.88 -5.88
CA ALA A 9 10.26 2.30 -6.20
C ALA A 9 8.92 2.99 -5.82
N GLY A 10 8.95 4.26 -5.44
CA GLY A 10 7.73 5.04 -5.22
C GLY A 10 6.91 5.21 -6.52
N ARG A 11 5.58 5.20 -6.41
CA ARG A 11 4.65 5.39 -7.53
C ARG A 11 3.30 5.91 -7.07
N MET A 12 2.61 6.62 -7.97
CA MET A 12 1.24 7.07 -7.76
C MET A 12 0.25 5.95 -8.11
N GLN A 13 -0.85 5.87 -7.37
CA GLN A 13 -1.93 4.87 -7.49
C GLN A 13 -2.67 4.91 -8.84
N ASP A 14 -2.63 6.04 -9.55
CA ASP A 14 -3.24 6.25 -10.86
C ASP A 14 -2.29 5.92 -12.03
N ASN A 15 -1.02 5.61 -11.76
CA ASN A 15 -0.06 5.24 -12.77
C ASN A 15 -0.18 3.74 -13.12
N GLU A 16 -1.16 3.43 -13.99
CA GLU A 16 -1.49 2.05 -14.37
C GLU A 16 -0.29 1.21 -14.84
N PRO A 17 0.63 1.68 -15.71
CA PRO A 17 1.79 0.90 -16.10
C PRO A 17 2.67 0.46 -14.91
N LEU A 18 2.91 1.36 -13.95
CA LEU A 18 3.71 1.07 -12.76
C LEU A 18 2.97 0.19 -11.76
N MET A 19 1.65 0.36 -11.64
CA MET A 19 0.81 -0.49 -10.80
C MET A 19 0.69 -1.90 -11.36
N ARG A 20 0.62 -2.07 -12.69
CA ARG A 20 0.62 -3.38 -13.35
C ARG A 20 1.95 -4.10 -13.15
N ALA A 21 3.07 -3.38 -13.24
CA ALA A 21 4.39 -3.93 -12.93
C ALA A 21 4.48 -4.38 -11.45
N LEU A 22 3.92 -3.59 -10.53
CA LEU A 22 3.87 -3.97 -9.11
C LEU A 22 3.00 -5.21 -8.87
N ALA A 23 1.79 -5.23 -9.40
CA ALA A 23 0.87 -6.37 -9.25
C ALA A 23 1.48 -7.65 -9.82
N LYS A 24 2.19 -7.56 -10.95
CA LYS A 24 2.95 -8.68 -11.51
C LYS A 24 4.08 -9.15 -10.57
N LEU A 25 4.83 -8.23 -9.97
CA LEU A 25 5.88 -8.56 -9.00
C LEU A 25 5.29 -9.30 -7.79
N VAL A 26 4.20 -8.78 -7.21
CA VAL A 26 3.52 -9.39 -6.07
C VAL A 26 2.97 -10.77 -6.43
N ALA A 27 2.35 -10.92 -7.61
CA ALA A 27 1.79 -12.20 -8.06
C ALA A 27 2.87 -13.27 -8.32
N ILE A 28 4.03 -12.90 -8.87
CA ILE A 28 5.12 -13.86 -9.14
C ILE A 28 5.82 -14.30 -7.87
N ASN A 29 6.04 -13.38 -6.92
CA ASN A 29 6.83 -13.65 -5.72
C ASN A 29 6.00 -14.13 -4.53
N THR A 30 4.67 -13.97 -4.57
CA THR A 30 3.73 -14.40 -3.54
C THR A 30 4.23 -14.09 -2.11
N PRO A 31 4.52 -12.82 -1.79
CA PRO A 31 5.13 -12.45 -0.51
C PRO A 31 4.23 -12.83 0.67
N ASP A 32 4.82 -13.17 1.82
CA ASP A 32 4.04 -13.46 3.02
C ASP A 32 3.23 -12.25 3.49
N LEU A 33 3.81 -11.05 3.35
CA LEU A 33 3.22 -9.79 3.81
C LEU A 33 3.47 -8.65 2.80
N VAL A 34 2.41 -7.93 2.44
CA VAL A 34 2.46 -6.69 1.64
C VAL A 34 2.15 -5.49 2.52
N LEU A 35 3.15 -4.65 2.76
CA LEU A 35 3.01 -3.43 3.56
C LEU A 35 2.93 -2.18 2.69
N PHE A 36 1.88 -1.39 2.87
CA PHE A 36 1.80 -0.04 2.32
C PHE A 36 2.53 0.95 3.21
N VAL A 37 3.37 1.81 2.64
CA VAL A 37 4.11 2.83 3.39
C VAL A 37 3.52 4.20 3.07
N GLY A 38 2.87 4.81 4.05
CA GLY A 38 2.23 6.12 3.94
C GLY A 38 2.86 7.15 4.87
N GLU A 39 2.68 8.44 4.57
CA GLU A 39 3.11 9.53 5.45
C GLU A 39 1.93 10.04 6.28
N ALA A 40 2.19 10.34 7.55
CA ALA A 40 1.16 10.79 8.49
C ALA A 40 0.61 12.20 8.17
N LEU A 41 1.32 12.98 7.34
CA LEU A 41 0.93 14.32 6.91
C LEU A 41 -0.15 14.35 5.82
N VAL A 42 -0.45 13.22 5.17
CA VAL A 42 -1.32 13.16 3.98
C VAL A 42 -2.78 13.49 4.31
N GLY A 43 -3.21 13.37 5.57
CA GLY A 43 -4.55 13.78 5.98
C GLY A 43 -5.65 12.90 5.38
N ASN A 44 -6.72 13.51 4.87
CA ASN A 44 -7.88 12.79 4.30
C ASN A 44 -7.57 12.08 2.98
N ASP A 45 -6.59 12.57 2.22
CA ASP A 45 -6.21 12.00 0.92
C ASP A 45 -5.55 10.62 1.04
N ALA A 46 -5.14 10.27 2.26
CA ALA A 46 -4.56 8.99 2.60
C ALA A 46 -5.51 7.81 2.34
N ILE A 47 -6.79 8.00 2.67
CA ILE A 47 -7.83 6.98 2.49
C ILE A 47 -7.97 6.67 1.01
N ASP A 48 -8.05 7.71 0.17
CA ASP A 48 -8.21 7.56 -1.27
C ASP A 48 -6.97 6.89 -1.89
N GLN A 49 -5.77 7.27 -1.43
CA GLN A 49 -4.52 6.65 -1.86
C GLN A 49 -4.48 5.15 -1.54
N VAL A 50 -4.71 4.76 -0.27
CA VAL A 50 -4.69 3.36 0.16
C VAL A 50 -5.76 2.55 -0.58
N THR A 51 -6.98 3.09 -0.67
CA THR A 51 -8.11 2.41 -1.33
C THR A 51 -7.82 2.15 -2.80
N LYS A 52 -7.36 3.17 -3.54
CA LYS A 52 -7.03 3.05 -4.96
C LYS A 52 -5.83 2.13 -5.16
N PHE A 53 -4.81 2.21 -4.31
CA PHE A 53 -3.64 1.35 -4.42
C PHE A 53 -3.98 -0.12 -4.20
N ASN A 54 -4.74 -0.43 -3.13
CA ASN A 54 -5.21 -1.78 -2.85
C ASN A 54 -6.06 -2.33 -4.00
N ARG A 55 -7.01 -1.50 -4.48
CA ARG A 55 -7.85 -1.86 -5.61
C ARG A 55 -7.03 -2.13 -6.87
N SER A 56 -6.07 -1.27 -7.21
CA SER A 56 -5.20 -1.49 -8.38
C SER A 56 -4.35 -2.75 -8.25
N LEU A 57 -3.86 -3.09 -7.05
CA LEU A 57 -3.16 -4.36 -6.83
C LEU A 57 -4.06 -5.58 -7.08
N VAL A 58 -5.30 -5.53 -6.56
CA VAL A 58 -6.29 -6.59 -6.72
C VAL A 58 -6.77 -6.71 -8.17
N ASP A 59 -7.17 -5.60 -8.80
CA ASP A 59 -7.73 -5.55 -10.16
C ASP A 59 -6.69 -5.95 -11.22
N LEU A 60 -5.41 -5.64 -10.98
CA LEU A 60 -4.30 -5.98 -11.90
C LEU A 60 -3.60 -7.29 -11.52
N SER A 61 -4.09 -8.01 -10.50
CA SER A 61 -3.55 -9.31 -10.10
C SER A 61 -3.64 -10.31 -11.25
N ALA A 62 -2.55 -11.06 -11.45
CA ALA A 62 -2.50 -12.09 -12.49
C ALA A 62 -3.29 -13.36 -12.14
N ASP A 63 -3.57 -13.62 -10.85
CA ASP A 63 -4.45 -14.70 -10.40
C ASP A 63 -5.78 -14.12 -9.91
N PRO A 64 -6.88 -14.28 -10.67
CA PRO A 64 -8.21 -13.82 -10.26
C PRO A 64 -8.81 -14.60 -9.09
N ARG A 65 -8.28 -15.79 -8.78
CA ARG A 65 -8.82 -16.66 -7.73
C ARG A 65 -8.23 -16.36 -6.36
N ASN A 66 -7.05 -15.73 -6.33
CA ASN A 66 -6.38 -15.31 -5.11
C ASN A 66 -5.67 -13.97 -5.32
N PRO A 67 -6.44 -12.87 -5.52
CA PRO A 67 -5.86 -11.55 -5.68
C PRO A 67 -5.15 -11.11 -4.40
N ARG A 68 -3.93 -10.59 -4.53
CA ARG A 68 -3.15 -10.10 -3.38
C ARG A 68 -3.27 -8.59 -3.25
N GLY A 69 -3.81 -8.15 -2.12
CA GLY A 69 -3.90 -6.75 -1.73
C GLY A 69 -2.82 -6.33 -0.73
N ILE A 70 -3.09 -5.22 -0.04
CA ILE A 70 -2.30 -4.74 1.10
C ILE A 70 -2.72 -5.52 2.35
N ASP A 71 -1.75 -6.02 3.12
CA ASP A 71 -1.97 -6.76 4.37
C ASP A 71 -1.82 -5.86 5.62
N GLY A 72 -1.11 -4.75 5.49
CA GLY A 72 -0.91 -3.81 6.57
C GLY A 72 -0.28 -2.50 6.12
N MET A 73 -0.16 -1.55 7.04
CA MET A 73 0.37 -0.23 6.74
C MET A 73 1.45 0.19 7.74
N LEU A 74 2.50 0.81 7.22
CA LEU A 74 3.54 1.47 7.97
C LEU A 74 3.41 2.99 7.81
N LEU A 75 3.06 3.66 8.90
CA LEU A 75 2.86 5.10 8.92
C LEU A 75 4.16 5.81 9.31
N THR A 76 4.67 6.65 8.42
CA THR A 76 5.95 7.36 8.55
C THR A 76 5.75 8.85 8.84
N LYS A 77 6.84 9.53 9.23
CA LYS A 77 6.87 10.97 9.56
C LYS A 77 5.88 11.37 10.66
N TYR A 78 5.60 10.45 11.58
CA TYR A 78 4.63 10.68 12.65
C TYR A 78 5.07 11.80 13.61
N ASP A 79 6.37 12.01 13.76
CA ASP A 79 7.00 13.11 14.53
C ASP A 79 6.66 14.51 13.99
N THR A 80 6.29 14.60 12.71
CA THR A 80 5.90 15.88 12.08
C THR A 80 4.42 16.20 12.23
N VAL A 81 3.65 15.27 12.81
CA VAL A 81 2.25 15.44 13.08
C VAL A 81 2.13 15.76 14.56
N ASP A 82 1.81 17.01 14.89
CA ASP A 82 1.46 17.42 16.25
C ASP A 82 0.13 16.73 16.66
N ASP A 83 -0.90 17.46 17.10
CA ASP A 83 -2.18 16.87 17.54
C ASP A 83 -3.08 16.34 16.40
N LYS A 84 -2.59 16.30 15.14
CA LYS A 84 -3.37 15.94 13.93
C LYS A 84 -3.37 14.43 13.64
N VAL A 85 -3.64 13.63 14.67
CA VAL A 85 -3.63 12.14 14.61
C VAL A 85 -4.74 11.55 13.73
N GLY A 86 -5.69 12.36 13.25
CA GLY A 86 -6.85 11.91 12.47
C GLY A 86 -6.52 11.07 11.24
N ALA A 87 -5.41 11.36 10.54
CA ALA A 87 -4.99 10.60 9.36
C ALA A 87 -4.68 9.14 9.69
N ALA A 88 -4.02 8.88 10.83
CA ALA A 88 -3.67 7.52 11.26
C ALA A 88 -4.92 6.68 11.55
N LEU A 89 -5.92 7.28 12.22
CA LEU A 89 -7.18 6.60 12.55
C LEU A 89 -7.99 6.28 11.29
N SER A 90 -8.05 7.24 10.37
CA SER A 90 -8.77 7.11 9.10
C SER A 90 -8.19 6.03 8.20
N MET A 91 -6.86 5.89 8.15
CA MET A 91 -6.20 4.85 7.36
C MET A 91 -6.44 3.44 7.93
N VAL A 92 -6.39 3.27 9.26
CA VAL A 92 -6.68 1.96 9.90
C VAL A 92 -8.15 1.55 9.74
N TYR A 93 -9.08 2.50 9.69
CA TYR A 93 -10.51 2.17 9.54
C TYR A 93 -10.88 1.56 8.17
N VAL A 94 -10.08 1.82 7.13
CA VAL A 94 -10.41 1.49 5.73
C VAL A 94 -9.84 0.13 5.29
N THR A 95 -8.83 -0.37 6.01
CA THR A 95 -8.11 -1.61 5.69
C THR A 95 -8.43 -2.66 6.75
#